data_AF-A0AAX3NZT5-F1
#
_entry.id   AF-A0AAX3NZT5-F1
#
_cell.length_a   1.000
_cell.length_b   1.000
_cell.length_c   1.000
_cell.angle_alpha   90.00
_cell.angle_beta   90.00
_cell.angle_gamma   90.00
#
_symmetry.space_group_name_H-M   'P 1'
#
loop_
_entity.id
_entity.type
_entity.pdbx_description
1 polymer ?
#
loop_
_entity_poly.entity_id
_entity_poly.type
_entity_poly.pdbx_seq_one_letter_code
_entity_poly.pdbx_strand_id
1 'polypeptide(L)'
;MLPSLLLAATLITSADVQGRDAVEAEAKAVCQQFVEVRVDGGSLPDEIKAQPLPKRVGEWMVDGKVKGPEGPLLFACLLRQGKRWELLNFSLWAPKAIKAV
;
A
#
# COMPACT_ATOMS: atom_id res chain seq x y z
N MET A 1 -3.80 16.82 -40.39
CA MET A 1 -2.98 17.06 -39.18
C MET A 1 -3.41 16.14 -38.03
N LEU A 2 -3.47 14.82 -38.26
CA LEU A 2 -3.84 13.82 -37.24
C LEU A 2 -2.68 13.15 -36.46
N PRO A 3 -1.39 13.16 -36.89
CA PRO A 3 -0.39 12.33 -36.22
C PRO A 3 -0.01 12.85 -34.83
N SER A 4 -0.09 14.17 -34.59
CA SER A 4 0.32 14.78 -33.32
C SER A 4 -0.64 14.49 -32.15
N LEU A 5 -1.93 14.26 -32.41
CA LEU A 5 -2.91 13.96 -31.36
C LEU A 5 -2.78 12.53 -30.84
N LEU A 6 -2.52 11.57 -31.74
CA LEU A 6 -2.29 10.18 -31.37
C LEU A 6 -0.98 10.03 -30.57
N LEU A 7 0.05 10.78 -30.93
CA LEU A 7 1.34 10.79 -30.22
C LEU A 7 1.23 11.41 -28.81
N ALA A 8 0.43 12.47 -28.66
CA ALA A 8 0.18 13.07 -27.35
C ALA A 8 -0.60 12.11 -26.43
N ALA A 9 -1.62 11.42 -26.96
CA ALA A 9 -2.42 10.47 -26.18
C ALA A 9 -1.60 9.27 -25.69
N THR A 10 -0.69 8.73 -26.52
CA THR A 10 0.18 7.62 -26.11
C THR A 10 1.20 8.04 -25.05
N LEU A 11 1.76 9.26 -25.15
CA LEU A 11 2.70 9.81 -24.15
C LEU A 11 2.02 10.06 -22.79
N ILE A 12 0.80 10.60 -22.79
CA ILE A 12 0.05 10.83 -21.55
C ILE A 12 -0.27 9.49 -20.85
N THR A 13 -0.68 8.49 -21.63
CA THR A 13 -1.02 7.17 -21.09
C THR A 13 0.20 6.45 -20.51
N SER A 14 1.35 6.56 -21.16
CA SER A 14 2.59 5.94 -20.68
C SER A 14 3.14 6.64 -19.43
N ALA A 15 3.10 7.97 -19.38
CA ALA A 15 3.48 8.72 -18.18
C ALA A 15 2.57 8.41 -16.97
N ASP A 16 1.26 8.24 -17.20
CA ASP A 16 0.30 7.90 -16.15
C ASP A 16 0.54 6.47 -15.61
N VAL A 17 0.83 5.51 -16.50
CA VAL A 17 1.18 4.13 -16.12
C VAL A 17 2.48 4.10 -15.32
N GLN A 18 3.54 4.76 -15.80
CA GLN A 18 4.81 4.83 -15.09
C GLN A 18 4.67 5.51 -13.72
N GLY A 19 3.83 6.55 -13.62
CA GLY A 19 3.52 7.21 -12.36
C GLY A 19 2.79 6.28 -11.38
N ARG A 20 1.87 5.43 -11.86
CA ARG A 20 1.20 4.43 -11.02
C ARG A 20 2.13 3.34 -10.53
N ASP A 21 2.99 2.81 -11.41
CA ASP A 21 3.96 1.77 -11.05
C ASP A 21 4.95 2.27 -9.97
N ALA A 22 5.37 3.53 -10.08
CA ALA A 22 6.24 4.16 -9.08
C ALA A 22 5.56 4.30 -7.72
N VAL A 23 4.31 4.76 -7.68
CA VAL A 23 3.55 4.90 -6.42
C VAL A 23 3.24 3.52 -5.82
N GLU A 24 2.98 2.50 -6.65
CA GLU A 24 2.80 1.13 -6.18
C GLU A 24 4.08 0.56 -5.55
N ALA A 25 5.24 0.81 -6.16
CA ALA A 25 6.54 0.39 -5.63
C ALA A 25 6.88 1.12 -4.31
N GLU A 26 6.66 2.43 -4.26
CA GLU A 26 6.85 3.24 -3.05
C GLU A 26 5.92 2.78 -1.92
N ALA A 27 4.64 2.55 -2.24
CA ALA A 27 3.64 2.00 -1.34
C ALA A 27 4.10 0.69 -0.70
N LYS A 28 4.62 -0.25 -1.51
CA LYS A 28 5.15 -1.53 -1.02
C LYS A 28 6.36 -1.33 -0.10
N ALA A 29 7.31 -0.48 -0.48
CA ALA A 29 8.51 -0.22 0.30
C ALA A 29 8.19 0.40 1.67
N VAL A 30 7.32 1.42 1.70
CA VAL A 30 6.88 2.06 2.95
C VAL A 30 6.17 1.06 3.87
N CYS A 31 5.31 0.21 3.30
CA CYS A 31 4.61 -0.81 4.08
C CYS A 31 5.55 -1.89 4.64
N GLN A 32 6.54 -2.33 3.85
CA GLN A 32 7.57 -3.24 4.34
C GLN A 32 8.34 -2.65 5.51
N GLN A 33 8.71 -1.36 5.43
CA GLN A 33 9.41 -0.67 6.52
C GLN A 33 8.55 -0.57 7.79
N PHE A 34 7.24 -0.30 7.66
CA PHE A 34 6.33 -0.31 8.81
C PHE A 34 6.28 -1.68 9.49
N VAL A 35 6.21 -2.75 8.71
CA VAL A 35 6.17 -4.11 9.22
C VAL A 35 7.50 -4.46 9.90
N GLU A 36 8.63 -4.13 9.30
CA GLU A 36 9.95 -4.39 9.89
C GLU A 36 10.13 -3.69 11.25
N VAL A 37 9.66 -2.44 11.38
CA VAL A 37 9.73 -1.68 12.64
C VAL A 37 8.76 -2.23 13.70
N ARG A 38 7.64 -2.82 13.31
CA ARG A 38 6.56 -3.24 14.23
C ARG A 38 6.57 -4.73 14.58
N VAL A 39 7.01 -5.56 13.64
CA VAL A 39 7.12 -7.01 13.75
C VAL A 39 8.61 -7.30 13.78
N ASP A 40 9.20 -7.13 14.97
CA ASP A 40 10.61 -7.44 15.24
C ASP A 40 10.99 -8.77 14.57
N GLY A 41 12.01 -8.76 13.70
CA GLY A 41 12.57 -9.99 13.11
C GLY A 41 12.54 -10.13 11.58
N GLY A 42 12.54 -9.04 10.81
CA GLY A 42 12.78 -9.10 9.36
C GLY A 42 11.71 -9.86 8.57
N SER A 43 10.49 -9.95 9.11
CA SER A 43 9.37 -10.59 8.43
C SER A 43 8.87 -9.69 7.30
N LEU A 44 9.00 -10.16 6.07
CA LEU A 44 8.39 -9.51 4.92
C LEU A 44 6.89 -9.85 4.86
N PRO A 45 6.04 -8.93 4.36
CA PRO A 45 4.63 -9.25 4.10
C PRO A 45 4.50 -10.40 3.10
N ASP A 46 3.58 -11.33 3.37
CA ASP A 46 3.22 -12.41 2.45
C ASP A 46 2.49 -11.85 1.22
N GLU A 47 1.66 -10.82 1.43
CA GLU A 47 0.88 -10.16 0.40
C GLU A 47 0.87 -8.65 0.64
N ILE A 48 1.04 -7.88 -0.44
CA ILE A 48 0.84 -6.43 -0.46
C ILE A 48 0.07 -6.08 -1.73
N LYS A 49 -1.06 -5.40 -1.55
CA LYS A 49 -1.87 -4.88 -2.64
C LYS A 49 -2.02 -3.38 -2.47
N ALA A 50 -1.44 -2.62 -3.39
CA ALA A 50 -1.60 -1.18 -3.48
C ALA A 50 -2.56 -0.84 -4.61
N GLN A 51 -3.53 0.03 -4.34
CA GLN A 51 -4.57 0.41 -5.29
C GLN A 51 -4.98 1.87 -5.11
N PRO A 52 -5.22 2.62 -6.20
CA PRO A 52 -5.69 3.99 -6.10
C PRO A 52 -7.10 4.03 -5.53
N LEU A 53 -7.41 5.04 -4.71
CA LEU A 53 -8.74 5.20 -4.15
C LEU A 53 -9.70 5.76 -5.22
N PRO A 54 -10.85 5.10 -5.47
CA PRO A 54 -11.85 5.61 -6.38
C PRO A 54 -12.29 7.02 -5.95
N LYS A 55 -12.36 7.94 -6.92
CA LYS A 55 -12.81 9.33 -6.73
C LYS A 55 -11.89 10.21 -5.85
N ARG A 56 -10.69 9.76 -5.50
CA ARG A 56 -9.69 10.54 -4.75
C ARG A 56 -8.36 10.57 -5.47
N VAL A 57 -8.16 11.59 -6.30
CA VAL A 57 -6.96 11.74 -7.13
C VAL A 57 -5.72 11.87 -6.23
N GLY A 58 -4.70 11.04 -6.48
CA GLY A 58 -3.46 11.02 -5.73
C GLY A 58 -3.55 10.35 -4.35
N GLU A 59 -4.71 9.78 -3.99
CA GLU A 59 -4.83 8.94 -2.79
C GLU A 59 -4.77 7.46 -3.13
N TRP A 60 -4.07 6.70 -2.29
CA TRP A 60 -3.83 5.27 -2.48
C TRP A 60 -4.08 4.52 -1.19
N MET A 61 -4.71 3.36 -1.30
CA MET A 61 -4.83 2.40 -0.21
C MET A 61 -3.86 1.25 -0.46
N VAL A 62 -3.18 0.83 0.60
CA VAL A 62 -2.34 -0.35 0.59
C VAL A 62 -2.82 -1.28 1.67
N ASP A 63 -3.27 -2.46 1.28
CA ASP A 63 -3.68 -3.52 2.19
C ASP A 63 -2.63 -4.63 2.13
N GLY A 64 -2.29 -5.21 3.27
CA GLY A 64 -1.34 -6.32 3.29
C GLY A 64 -1.48 -7.23 4.50
N LYS A 65 -0.77 -8.36 4.38
CA LYS A 65 -0.81 -9.46 5.33
C LYS A 65 0.60 -9.94 5.66
N VAL A 66 0.86 -10.16 6.94
CA VAL A 66 2.16 -10.66 7.46
C VAL A 66 1.90 -11.87 8.35
N LYS A 67 2.83 -12.83 8.38
CA LYS A 67 2.78 -13.91 9.36
C LYS A 67 3.06 -13.36 10.75
N GLY A 68 2.09 -13.52 11.65
CA GLY A 68 2.27 -13.31 13.08
C GLY A 68 2.36 -14.64 13.83
N PRO A 69 2.81 -14.61 15.10
CA PRO A 69 2.94 -15.81 15.92
C PRO A 69 1.60 -16.48 16.25
N GLU A 70 0.50 -15.73 16.24
CA GLU A 70 -0.86 -16.25 16.55
C GLU A 70 -1.77 -16.34 15.31
N GLY A 71 -1.26 -15.98 14.13
CA GLY A 71 -2.04 -15.89 12.90
C GLY A 71 -1.65 -14.71 12.02
N PRO A 72 -2.35 -14.48 10.91
CA PRO A 72 -2.03 -13.42 9.98
C PRO A 72 -2.38 -12.03 10.55
N LEU A 73 -1.42 -11.12 10.47
CA LEU A 73 -1.59 -9.72 10.86
C LEU A 73 -1.99 -8.92 9.62
N LEU A 74 -2.99 -8.05 9.77
CA LEU A 74 -3.48 -7.22 8.68
C LEU A 74 -3.07 -5.78 8.93
N PHE A 75 -2.65 -5.11 7.86
CA PHE A 75 -2.32 -3.69 7.89
C PHE A 75 -2.91 -2.94 6.70
N ALA A 76 -3.20 -1.66 6.93
CA ALA A 76 -3.70 -0.75 5.91
C ALA A 76 -2.98 0.60 5.99
N CYS A 77 -2.44 1.08 4.87
CA CYS A 77 -1.78 2.38 4.73
C CYS A 77 -2.51 3.24 3.69
N LEU A 78 -2.58 4.55 3.95
CA LEU A 78 -3.21 5.54 3.07
C LEU A 78 -2.20 6.60 2.65
N LEU A 79 -2.01 6.79 1.35
CA LEU A 79 -1.35 7.98 0.84
C LEU A 79 -2.38 9.10 0.79
N ARG A 80 -2.21 10.14 1.60
CA ARG A 80 -3.06 11.32 1.55
C ARG A 80 -2.48 12.37 0.62
N GLN A 81 -3.30 12.81 -0.34
CA GLN A 81 -3.01 13.92 -1.25
C GLN A 81 -1.66 13.78 -2.00
N GLY A 82 -1.18 12.56 -2.22
CA GLY A 82 0.12 12.30 -2.85
C GLY A 82 1.35 12.77 -2.06
N LYS A 83 1.22 13.06 -0.76
CA LYS A 83 2.30 13.71 0.03
C LYS A 83 2.75 12.92 1.25
N ARG A 84 1.86 12.19 1.89
CA ARG A 84 2.14 11.53 3.17
C ARG A 84 1.43 10.19 3.28
N TRP A 85 2.20 9.17 3.61
CA TRP A 85 1.67 7.87 4.01
C TRP A 85 1.24 7.89 5.49
N GLU A 86 0.01 7.44 5.74
CA GLU A 86 -0.59 7.30 7.06
C GLU A 86 -0.98 5.84 7.29
N LEU A 87 -0.50 5.25 8.39
CA LEU A 87 -0.94 3.93 8.82
C LEU A 87 -2.35 4.05 9.42
N LEU A 88 -3.35 3.51 8.73
CA LEU A 88 -4.75 3.62 9.15
C LEU A 88 -5.12 2.58 10.19
N ASN A 89 -4.65 1.36 10.00
CA ASN A 89 -4.90 0.27 10.92
C ASN A 89 -3.76 -0.75 10.87
N PHE A 90 -3.38 -1.22 12.05
CA PHE A 90 -2.49 -2.34 12.23
C PHE A 90 -3.16 -3.26 13.25
N SER A 91 -4.12 -4.07 12.78
CA SER A 91 -4.72 -5.04 13.67
C SER A 91 -3.74 -6.21 13.76
N LEU A 92 -3.00 -6.23 14.86
CA LEU A 92 -2.50 -7.47 15.41
C LEU A 92 -3.74 -8.31 15.72
N TRP A 93 -4.21 -9.12 14.77
CA TRP A 93 -5.31 -10.01 15.06
C TRP A 93 -4.82 -11.05 16.08
N ALA A 94 -5.14 -10.81 17.33
CA ALA A 94 -5.08 -11.79 18.40
C ALA A 94 -6.39 -11.70 19.18
N PRO A 95 -7.44 -12.47 18.85
CA PRO A 95 -8.49 -12.75 19.81
C PRO A 95 -7.92 -13.78 20.79
N LYS A 96 -6.99 -13.37 21.65
CA LYS A 96 -6.77 -14.10 22.90
C LYS A 96 -7.74 -13.53 23.92
N ALA A 97 -8.73 -14.33 24.29
CA ALA A 97 -9.54 -14.07 25.47
C ALA A 97 -8.58 -13.75 26.63
N ILE A 98 -8.74 -12.56 27.21
CA ILE A 98 -8.15 -12.25 28.50
C ILE A 98 -8.70 -13.34 29.42
N LYS A 99 -7.85 -14.31 29.83
CA LYS A 99 -8.21 -15.16 30.95
C LYS A 99 -8.36 -14.21 32.13
N ALA A 100 -9.59 -13.95 32.53
CA ALA A 100 -9.88 -13.33 33.81
C ALA A 100 -9.15 -14.17 34.86
N VAL A 101 -8.27 -13.51 35.61
CA VAL A 101 -7.62 -14.05 36.80
C VAL A 101 -8.68 -14.29 37.87
#